data_AF-A0A1H5LNQ6-F1
#
_entry.id   AF-A0A1H5LNQ6-F1
#
_cell.length_a   1.000
_cell.length_b   1.000
_cell.length_c   1.000
_cell.angle_alpha   90.00
_cell.angle_beta   90.00
_cell.angle_gamma   90.00
#
_symmetry.space_group_name_H-M   'P 1'
#
loop_
_entity.id
_entity.type
_entity.pdbx_description
1 polymer ?
#
loop_
_entity_poly.entity_id
_entity_poly.type
_entity_poly.pdbx_seq_one_letter_code
_entity_poly.pdbx_strand_id
1 'polypeptide(L)'
;MTNDLSKLISSAQRLGYTGDVNNIYAIRDWLRENHQIHVEVGCVWDEQVNLVEGYFYTVTAPIYIYHDEPHYCTGGNSHSAMLFEGVQKALKLLQRYNKQKHLQVEDDDLVVAYLKGYSEKNAKQRKQPPYPTNIEEYAYKQGKQGDYIEEGLTDEDIIVLVRNELKEEDQLRLK
;
A
#
# COMPACT_ATOMS: atom_id res chain seq x y z
N MET A 1 -19.36 -8.08 14.46
CA MET A 1 -19.42 -8.43 13.02
C MET A 1 -20.42 -7.59 12.23
N THR A 2 -21.74 -7.61 12.50
CA THR A 2 -22.72 -6.79 11.74
C THR A 2 -22.46 -5.28 11.83
N ASN A 3 -22.05 -4.77 12.99
CA ASN A 3 -21.70 -3.36 13.19
C ASN A 3 -20.36 -2.92 12.58
N ASP A 4 -19.44 -3.84 12.34
CA ASP A 4 -18.12 -3.51 11.80
C ASP A 4 -18.15 -3.53 10.27
N LEU A 5 -18.90 -4.46 9.71
CA LEU A 5 -19.20 -4.50 8.27
C LEU A 5 -19.94 -3.24 7.84
N SER A 6 -21.00 -2.82 8.55
CA SER A 6 -21.76 -1.61 8.22
C SER A 6 -20.89 -0.34 8.26
N LYS A 7 -19.93 -0.25 9.19
CA LYS A 7 -18.93 0.83 9.22
C LYS A 7 -17.96 0.78 8.05
N LEU A 8 -17.51 -0.41 7.64
CA LEU A 8 -16.64 -0.60 6.49
C LEU A 8 -17.33 -0.15 5.19
N ILE A 9 -18.59 -0.57 5.00
CA ILE A 9 -19.42 -0.17 3.85
C ILE A 9 -19.64 1.33 3.86
N SER A 10 -19.98 1.92 5.00
CA SER A 10 -20.15 3.38 5.12
C SER A 10 -18.87 4.13 4.75
N SER A 11 -17.71 3.58 5.11
CA SER A 11 -16.41 4.12 4.71
C SER A 11 -16.19 4.02 3.19
N ALA A 12 -16.55 2.89 2.58
CA ALA A 12 -16.46 2.70 1.12
C ALA A 12 -17.41 3.63 0.36
N GLN A 13 -18.65 3.81 0.83
CA GLN A 13 -19.63 4.72 0.23
C GLN A 13 -19.14 6.16 0.22
N ARG A 14 -18.49 6.62 1.30
CA ARG A 14 -17.86 7.95 1.34
C ARG A 14 -16.72 8.12 0.34
N LEU A 15 -16.14 7.02 -0.14
CA LEU A 15 -15.10 6.99 -1.16
C LEU A 15 -15.65 6.77 -2.58
N GLY A 16 -16.98 6.66 -2.74
CA GLY A 16 -17.65 6.56 -4.04
C GLY A 16 -18.20 5.18 -4.39
N TYR A 17 -18.15 4.21 -3.48
CA TYR A 17 -18.76 2.89 -3.71
C TYR A 17 -20.30 2.97 -3.69
N THR A 18 -20.94 2.43 -4.73
CA THR A 18 -22.40 2.43 -4.91
C THR A 18 -23.01 1.03 -5.07
N GLY A 19 -22.19 -0.02 -4.92
CA GLY A 19 -22.61 -1.41 -5.10
C GLY A 19 -23.35 -2.00 -3.89
N ASP A 20 -23.41 -3.34 -3.85
CA ASP A 20 -24.09 -4.10 -2.80
C ASP A 20 -23.55 -3.77 -1.39
N VAL A 21 -24.47 -3.40 -0.50
CA VAL A 21 -24.22 -2.98 0.89
C VAL A 21 -24.18 -4.13 1.88
N ASN A 22 -24.34 -5.38 1.45
CA ASN A 22 -24.25 -6.53 2.35
C ASN A 22 -23.09 -7.46 2.01
N ASN A 23 -22.29 -7.12 1.00
CA ASN A 23 -21.27 -8.01 0.46
C ASN A 23 -19.89 -7.35 0.42
N ILE A 24 -18.98 -7.83 1.27
CA ILE A 24 -17.60 -7.34 1.30
C ILE A 24 -16.83 -7.66 0.02
N TYR A 25 -17.16 -8.75 -0.66
CA TYR A 25 -16.52 -9.11 -1.94
C TYR A 25 -16.84 -8.07 -3.01
N ALA A 26 -18.04 -7.49 -3.00
CA ALA A 26 -18.38 -6.44 -3.94
C ALA A 26 -17.55 -5.16 -3.74
N ILE A 27 -17.17 -4.84 -2.49
CA ILE A 27 -16.22 -3.74 -2.21
C ILE A 27 -14.81 -4.11 -2.70
N ARG A 28 -14.36 -5.33 -2.46
CA ARG A 28 -13.06 -5.84 -2.95
C ARG A 28 -12.98 -5.73 -4.47
N ASP A 29 -14.02 -6.20 -5.16
CA ASP A 29 -14.05 -6.24 -6.63
C ASP A 29 -14.11 -4.81 -7.19
N TRP A 30 -14.88 -3.90 -6.58
CA TRP A 30 -14.85 -2.49 -6.92
C TRP A 30 -13.46 -1.84 -6.73
N LEU A 31 -12.75 -2.14 -5.63
CA LEU A 31 -11.38 -1.67 -5.42
C LEU A 31 -10.42 -2.15 -6.52
N ARG A 32 -10.57 -3.41 -6.93
CA ARG A 32 -9.76 -4.00 -8.00
C ARG A 32 -10.07 -3.38 -9.36
N GLU A 33 -11.33 -3.34 -9.74
CA GLU A 33 -11.78 -2.97 -11.08
C GLU A 33 -11.69 -1.46 -11.33
N ASN A 34 -12.04 -0.64 -10.34
CA ASN A 34 -12.13 0.81 -10.52
C ASN A 34 -10.90 1.56 -10.01
N HIS A 35 -10.16 0.96 -9.09
CA HIS A 35 -9.04 1.63 -8.42
C HIS A 35 -7.71 0.87 -8.55
N GLN A 36 -7.69 -0.32 -9.16
CA GLN A 36 -6.46 -1.12 -9.29
C GLN A 36 -5.83 -1.44 -7.92
N ILE A 37 -6.62 -1.47 -6.84
CA ILE A 37 -6.17 -1.91 -5.52
C ILE A 37 -6.67 -3.34 -5.31
N HIS A 38 -5.73 -4.27 -5.26
CA HIS A 38 -5.99 -5.69 -5.16
C HIS A 38 -5.88 -6.13 -3.70
N VAL A 39 -6.86 -6.89 -3.24
CA VAL A 39 -6.84 -7.53 -1.92
C VAL A 39 -6.98 -9.02 -2.13
N GLU A 40 -5.97 -9.76 -1.67
CA GLU A 40 -5.92 -11.21 -1.75
C GLU A 40 -5.86 -11.79 -0.34
N VAL A 41 -6.55 -12.90 -0.13
CA VAL A 41 -6.50 -13.65 1.12
C VAL A 41 -5.98 -15.04 0.80
N GLY A 42 -4.86 -15.38 1.41
CA GLY A 42 -4.26 -16.71 1.34
C GLY A 42 -4.39 -17.42 2.68
N CYS A 43 -3.95 -18.68 2.69
CA CYS A 43 -3.89 -19.47 3.91
C CYS A 43 -2.60 -20.30 3.94
N VAL A 44 -2.14 -20.58 5.16
CA VAL A 44 -1.10 -21.56 5.44
C VAL A 44 -1.81 -22.87 5.70
N TRP A 45 -1.54 -23.87 4.86
CA TRP A 45 -2.15 -25.19 4.93
C TRP A 45 -1.09 -26.21 5.35
N ASP A 46 -1.37 -26.92 6.44
CA ASP A 46 -0.61 -28.12 6.80
C ASP A 46 -1.23 -29.32 6.08
N GLU A 47 -0.53 -29.79 5.05
CA GLU A 47 -0.91 -30.94 4.23
C GLU A 47 -0.90 -32.26 5.02
N GLN A 48 -0.08 -32.40 6.06
CA GLN A 48 0.10 -33.66 6.78
C GLN A 48 -1.12 -33.98 7.65
N VAL A 49 -1.69 -32.98 8.29
CA VAL A 49 -2.90 -33.10 9.13
C VAL A 49 -4.16 -32.57 8.43
N ASN A 50 -4.01 -32.09 7.19
CA ASN A 50 -5.06 -31.48 6.38
C ASN A 50 -5.84 -30.38 7.12
N LEU A 51 -5.11 -29.42 7.69
CA LEU A 51 -5.68 -28.33 8.50
C LEU A 51 -5.11 -26.98 8.08
N VAL A 52 -5.96 -25.96 8.03
CA VAL A 52 -5.51 -24.58 7.82
C VAL A 52 -4.96 -24.04 9.14
N GLU A 53 -3.66 -23.75 9.17
CA GLU A 53 -2.96 -23.23 10.36
C GLU A 53 -3.20 -21.74 10.57
N GLY A 54 -3.44 -21.00 9.49
CA GLY A 54 -3.69 -19.58 9.57
C GLY A 54 -4.04 -18.96 8.23
N TYR A 55 -4.59 -17.75 8.30
CA TYR A 55 -4.87 -16.93 7.13
C TYR A 55 -3.96 -15.72 7.10
N PHE A 56 -3.73 -15.20 5.89
CA PHE A 56 -3.01 -13.97 5.66
C PHE A 56 -3.72 -13.16 4.58
N TYR A 57 -3.49 -11.85 4.56
CA TYR A 57 -3.92 -11.02 3.45
C TYR A 57 -2.76 -10.22 2.87
N THR A 58 -2.90 -9.91 1.60
CA THR A 58 -2.01 -9.04 0.83
C THR A 58 -2.83 -7.92 0.23
N VAL A 59 -2.35 -6.68 0.35
CA VAL A 59 -2.90 -5.53 -0.40
C VAL A 59 -1.83 -5.03 -1.35
N THR A 60 -2.11 -5.09 -2.66
CA THR A 60 -1.22 -4.62 -3.73
C THR A 60 -1.91 -3.53 -4.54
N ALA A 61 -1.13 -2.53 -4.97
CA ALA A 61 -1.61 -1.46 -5.84
C ALA A 61 -0.43 -0.95 -6.69
N PRO A 62 -0.70 -0.33 -7.85
CA PRO A 62 0.35 0.28 -8.65
C PRO A 62 1.13 1.34 -7.85
N ILE A 63 2.41 1.08 -7.61
CA ILE A 63 3.28 1.97 -6.83
C ILE A 63 3.31 3.36 -7.45
N TYR A 64 3.29 3.45 -8.78
CA TYR A 64 3.28 4.75 -9.48
C TYR A 64 1.98 5.55 -9.31
N ILE A 65 0.90 5.00 -8.76
CA ILE A 65 -0.32 5.77 -8.48
C ILE A 65 -0.40 6.06 -6.99
N TYR A 66 -0.15 5.04 -6.18
CA TYR A 66 -0.46 5.09 -4.76
C TYR A 66 0.76 5.36 -3.88
N HIS A 67 1.97 5.21 -4.41
CA HIS A 67 3.25 5.30 -3.69
C HIS A 67 3.20 4.52 -2.36
N ASP A 68 2.70 3.29 -2.40
CA ASP A 68 2.67 2.40 -1.24
C ASP A 68 3.13 1.01 -1.68
N GLU A 69 4.05 0.44 -0.91
CA GLU A 69 4.53 -0.92 -1.12
C GLU A 69 3.44 -1.94 -0.77
N PRO A 70 3.50 -3.16 -1.33
CA PRO A 70 2.59 -4.23 -0.96
C PRO A 70 2.54 -4.45 0.55
N HIS A 71 1.32 -4.49 1.10
CA HIS A 71 1.13 -4.75 2.52
C HIS A 71 0.83 -6.22 2.76
N TYR A 72 1.61 -6.85 3.63
CA TYR A 72 1.44 -8.25 4.01
C TYR A 72 1.10 -8.35 5.50
N CYS A 73 0.06 -9.11 5.83
CA CYS A 73 -0.33 -9.37 7.20
C CYS A 73 -0.62 -10.86 7.39
N THR A 74 -0.04 -11.45 8.44
CA THR A 74 -0.15 -12.87 8.77
C THR A 74 -0.82 -13.06 10.12
N GLY A 75 -1.36 -14.27 10.37
CA GLY A 75 -1.86 -14.68 11.68
C GLY A 75 -3.35 -14.48 11.91
N GLY A 76 -4.14 -14.41 10.84
CA GLY A 76 -5.59 -14.34 10.94
C GLY A 76 -6.26 -15.66 11.29
N ASN A 77 -7.28 -15.59 12.16
CA ASN A 77 -8.04 -16.77 12.60
C ASN A 77 -9.05 -17.30 11.56
N SER A 78 -9.38 -16.51 10.54
CA SER A 78 -10.32 -16.92 9.48
C SER A 78 -10.13 -16.12 8.19
N HIS A 79 -10.55 -16.70 7.06
CA HIS A 79 -10.59 -16.03 5.77
C HIS A 79 -11.38 -14.72 5.83
N SER A 80 -12.59 -14.75 6.41
CA SER A 80 -13.47 -13.58 6.48
C SER A 80 -12.87 -12.44 7.30
N ALA A 81 -12.13 -12.74 8.37
CA ALA A 81 -11.42 -11.73 9.16
C ALA A 81 -10.29 -11.08 8.35
N MET A 82 -9.47 -11.88 7.66
CA MET A 82 -8.38 -11.37 6.82
C MET A 82 -8.89 -10.57 5.62
N LEU A 83 -10.01 -11.00 5.01
CA LEU A 83 -10.67 -10.23 3.96
C LEU A 83 -11.15 -8.88 4.49
N PHE A 84 -11.75 -8.85 5.68
CA PHE A 84 -12.20 -7.61 6.31
C PHE A 84 -11.05 -6.65 6.56
N GLU A 85 -9.96 -7.13 7.17
CA GLU A 85 -8.78 -6.32 7.44
C GLU A 85 -8.09 -5.84 6.16
N GLY A 86 -7.95 -6.71 5.17
CA GLY A 86 -7.37 -6.37 3.86
C GLY A 86 -8.18 -5.29 3.13
N VAL A 87 -9.51 -5.43 3.07
CA VAL A 87 -10.38 -4.40 2.47
C VAL A 87 -10.31 -3.10 3.28
N GLN A 88 -10.27 -3.17 4.62
CA GLN A 88 -10.11 -1.99 5.45
C GLN A 88 -8.78 -1.27 5.18
N LYS A 89 -7.67 -2.01 4.99
CA LYS A 89 -6.37 -1.47 4.64
C LYS A 89 -6.38 -0.84 3.25
N ALA A 90 -7.00 -1.48 2.27
CA ALA A 90 -7.16 -0.95 0.91
C ALA A 90 -8.00 0.35 0.88
N LEU A 91 -9.10 0.42 1.62
CA LEU A 91 -9.90 1.65 1.72
C LEU A 91 -9.12 2.80 2.38
N LYS A 92 -8.26 2.51 3.37
CA LYS A 92 -7.37 3.53 3.96
C LYS A 92 -6.36 4.05 2.93
N LEU A 93 -5.80 3.17 2.09
CA LEU A 93 -4.90 3.55 1.01
C LEU A 93 -5.61 4.50 0.03
N LEU A 94 -6.80 4.11 -0.45
CA LEU A 94 -7.61 4.92 -1.35
C LEU A 94 -8.02 6.27 -0.73
N GLN A 95 -8.41 6.27 0.54
CA GLN A 95 -8.77 7.50 1.26
C GLN A 95 -7.59 8.46 1.33
N ARG A 96 -6.40 7.94 1.61
CA ARG A 96 -5.19 8.76 1.70
C ARG A 96 -4.82 9.34 0.34
N TYR A 97 -4.82 8.50 -0.70
CA TYR A 97 -4.63 8.96 -2.07
C TYR A 97 -5.62 10.07 -2.46
N ASN A 98 -6.91 9.88 -2.21
CA ASN A 98 -7.92 10.89 -2.56
C ASN A 98 -7.75 12.23 -1.83
N LYS A 99 -7.18 12.23 -0.61
CA LYS A 99 -6.86 13.47 0.11
C LYS A 99 -5.61 14.17 -0.44
N GLN A 100 -4.70 13.41 -1.06
CA GLN A 100 -3.36 13.87 -1.40
C GLN A 100 -3.13 14.07 -2.90
N LYS A 101 -3.96 13.48 -3.77
CA LYS A 101 -3.82 13.55 -5.25
C LYS A 101 -3.84 14.96 -5.86
N HIS A 102 -4.20 15.97 -5.06
CA HIS A 102 -4.22 17.38 -5.46
C HIS A 102 -3.08 18.19 -4.83
N LEU A 103 -2.30 17.60 -3.95
CA LEU A 103 -1.14 18.24 -3.34
C LEU A 103 0.01 18.19 -4.35
N GLN A 104 0.59 19.35 -4.64
CA GLN A 104 1.88 19.41 -5.30
C GLN A 104 2.95 19.18 -4.22
N VAL A 105 3.85 18.25 -4.50
CA VAL A 105 5.01 17.95 -3.65
C VAL A 105 6.22 18.37 -4.46
N GLU A 106 7.07 19.21 -3.88
CA GLU A 106 8.30 19.66 -4.53
C GLU A 106 9.36 18.55 -4.48
N ASP A 107 10.23 18.51 -5.48
CA ASP A 107 11.32 17.52 -5.57
C ASP A 107 12.22 17.55 -4.32
N ASP A 108 12.46 18.75 -3.78
CA ASP A 108 13.25 18.96 -2.56
C ASP A 108 12.62 18.25 -1.34
N ASP A 109 11.29 18.23 -1.22
CA ASP A 109 10.58 17.56 -0.12
C ASP A 109 10.76 16.04 -0.18
N LEU A 110 10.79 15.47 -1.39
CA LEU A 110 11.04 14.04 -1.61
C LEU A 110 12.49 13.67 -1.27
N VAL A 111 13.46 14.47 -1.73
CA VAL A 111 14.88 14.29 -1.39
C VAL A 111 15.07 14.35 0.12
N VAL A 112 14.46 15.33 0.78
CA VAL A 112 14.51 15.46 2.24
C VAL A 112 13.88 14.24 2.93
N ALA A 113 12.74 13.72 2.44
CA ALA A 113 12.11 12.53 3.00
C ALA A 113 12.99 11.29 2.87
N TYR A 114 13.61 11.08 1.70
CA TYR A 114 14.55 9.99 1.45
C TYR A 114 15.78 10.06 2.38
N LEU A 115 16.44 11.22 2.44
CA LEU A 115 17.61 11.44 3.30
C LEU A 115 17.29 11.23 4.79
N LYS A 116 16.10 11.64 5.24
CA LYS A 116 15.61 11.35 6.59
C LYS A 116 15.51 9.83 6.81
N GLY A 117 14.93 9.09 5.86
CA GLY A 117 14.82 7.63 5.92
C GLY A 117 16.18 6.96 6.08
N TYR A 118 17.13 7.34 5.23
CA TYR A 118 18.49 6.84 5.26
C TYR A 118 19.18 7.11 6.60
N SER A 119 19.10 8.36 7.10
CA SER A 119 19.69 8.73 8.40
C SER A 119 19.13 7.91 9.58
N GLU A 120 17.92 7.38 9.44
CA GLU A 120 17.22 6.63 10.48
C GLU A 120 17.26 5.11 10.27
N LYS A 121 18.04 4.58 9.31
CA LYS A 121 18.12 3.14 8.98
C LYS A 121 18.30 2.24 10.22
N ASN A 122 19.14 2.67 11.16
CA ASN A 122 19.44 1.95 12.40
C ASN A 122 18.74 2.50 13.66
N ALA A 123 17.91 3.54 13.52
CA ALA A 123 17.14 4.06 14.63
C ALA A 123 16.00 3.10 14.97
N LYS A 124 15.79 2.80 16.27
CA LYS A 124 14.56 2.13 16.74
C LYS A 124 13.37 2.81 16.09
N GLN A 125 12.39 2.03 15.61
CA GLN A 125 11.17 2.54 14.99
C GLN A 125 10.59 3.67 15.84
N ARG A 126 10.86 4.91 15.45
CA ARG A 126 10.07 6.05 15.90
C ARG A 126 8.72 5.92 15.20
N LYS A 127 7.65 6.41 15.83
CA LYS A 127 6.41 6.69 15.09
C LYS A 127 6.84 7.51 13.88
N GLN A 128 6.59 7.00 12.67
CA GLN A 128 6.98 7.66 11.42
C GLN A 128 6.64 9.15 11.54
N PRO A 129 7.55 10.07 11.17
CA PRO A 129 7.17 11.46 11.07
C PRO A 129 5.95 11.55 10.15
N PRO A 130 4.97 12.41 10.44
CA PRO A 130 3.74 12.47 9.66
C PRO A 130 4.07 13.07 8.29
N TYR A 131 4.49 12.23 7.35
CA TYR A 131 4.68 12.62 5.96
C TYR A 131 3.32 13.06 5.41
N PRO A 132 3.19 14.32 4.96
CA PRO A 132 1.95 14.87 4.44
C PRO A 132 1.35 14.05 3.30
N THR A 133 2.19 13.40 2.49
CA THR A 133 1.79 12.65 1.29
C THR A 133 2.23 11.18 1.28
N ASN A 134 1.63 10.36 0.43
CA ASN A 134 2.06 8.98 0.17
C ASN A 134 3.47 8.95 -0.44
N ILE A 135 3.75 9.86 -1.37
CA ILE A 135 5.02 9.91 -2.11
C ILE A 135 6.21 10.24 -1.19
N GLU A 136 6.03 11.14 -0.23
CA GLU A 136 7.07 11.41 0.77
C GLU A 136 7.30 10.22 1.72
N GLU A 137 6.22 9.52 2.14
CA GLU A 137 6.38 8.32 2.96
C GLU A 137 7.09 7.21 2.19
N TYR A 138 6.77 7.06 0.90
CA TYR A 138 7.44 6.12 0.02
C TYR A 138 8.93 6.45 -0.09
N ALA A 139 9.28 7.70 -0.38
CA ALA A 139 10.67 8.16 -0.43
C ALA A 139 11.42 7.86 0.88
N TYR A 140 10.80 8.10 2.04
CA TYR A 140 11.37 7.74 3.33
C TYR A 140 11.61 6.24 3.50
N LYS A 141 10.64 5.39 3.13
CA LYS A 141 10.80 3.92 3.21
C LYS A 141 11.95 3.46 2.32
N GLN A 142 12.05 3.98 1.11
CA GLN A 142 13.14 3.70 0.18
C GLN A 142 14.50 4.11 0.77
N GLY A 143 14.59 5.29 1.38
CA GLY A 143 15.81 5.73 2.08
C GLY A 143 16.24 4.79 3.21
N LYS A 144 15.28 4.22 3.96
CA LYS A 144 15.59 3.22 5.00
C LYS A 144 16.14 1.90 4.47
N GLN A 145 15.75 1.52 3.26
CA GLN A 145 16.18 0.28 2.61
C GLN A 145 17.50 0.48 1.84
N GLY A 146 17.74 1.68 1.30
CA GLY A 146 18.92 2.01 0.49
C GLY A 146 20.24 1.76 1.21
N ASP A 147 21.24 1.28 0.47
CA ASP A 147 22.50 0.80 1.05
C ASP A 147 23.62 1.86 1.12
N TYR A 148 23.63 2.94 0.32
CA TYR A 148 24.76 3.89 0.31
C TYR A 148 24.42 5.27 -0.31
N ILE A 149 24.98 6.38 0.21
CA ILE A 149 24.86 7.77 -0.34
C ILE A 149 26.16 8.27 -1.01
N GLU A 150 27.31 7.58 -0.89
CA GLU A 150 28.59 8.16 -1.37
C GLU A 150 28.65 8.49 -2.88
N GLU A 151 27.70 8.03 -3.70
CA GLU A 151 27.60 8.40 -5.13
C GLU A 151 26.50 9.43 -5.46
N GLY A 152 25.72 9.90 -4.49
CA GLY A 152 24.54 10.74 -4.72
C GLY A 152 23.33 9.96 -5.26
N LEU A 153 22.15 10.59 -5.30
CA LEU A 153 21.01 10.04 -6.05
C LEU A 153 21.40 10.06 -7.54
N THR A 154 21.40 8.90 -8.20
CA THR A 154 21.61 8.88 -9.64
C THR A 154 20.40 9.50 -10.35
N ASP A 155 20.60 10.01 -11.57
CA ASP A 155 19.49 10.54 -12.38
C ASP A 155 18.37 9.50 -12.56
N GLU A 156 18.71 8.20 -12.55
CA GLU A 156 17.77 7.08 -12.63
C GLU A 156 16.92 6.92 -11.35
N ASP A 157 17.51 7.12 -10.17
CA ASP A 157 16.78 7.08 -8.91
C ASP A 157 15.84 8.30 -8.78
N ILE A 158 16.24 9.44 -9.34
CA ILE A 158 15.39 10.64 -9.45
C ILE A 158 14.23 10.38 -10.42
N ILE A 159 14.44 9.70 -11.54
CA ILE A 159 13.35 9.35 -12.47
C ILE A 159 12.30 8.46 -11.79
N VAL A 160 12.71 7.47 -11.00
CA VAL A 160 11.78 6.58 -10.29
C VAL A 160 11.11 7.28 -9.10
N LEU A 161 11.87 8.01 -8.28
CA LEU A 161 11.38 8.61 -7.03
C LEU A 161 10.65 9.94 -7.25
N VAL A 162 11.08 10.75 -8.22
CA VAL A 162 10.58 12.11 -8.48
C VAL A 162 9.67 12.14 -9.70
N ARG A 163 10.07 11.52 -10.81
CA ARG A 163 9.27 11.51 -12.05
C ARG A 163 8.26 10.38 -12.13
N ASN A 164 8.35 9.41 -11.22
CA ASN A 164 7.39 8.31 -11.10
C ASN A 164 7.31 7.42 -12.35
N GLU A 165 8.44 7.28 -13.05
CA GLU A 165 8.57 6.44 -14.24
C GLU A 165 9.32 5.15 -13.86
N LEU A 166 8.84 4.00 -14.34
CA LEU A 166 9.55 2.73 -14.18
C LEU A 166 10.87 2.78 -14.96
N LYS A 167 11.95 2.21 -14.41
CA LYS A 167 13.20 2.00 -15.16
C LYS A 167 12.87 1.23 -16.45
N GLU A 168 13.51 1.58 -17.57
CA GLU A 168 13.24 0.93 -18.88
C GLU A 168 13.36 -0.60 -18.82
N GLU A 169 14.25 -1.11 -17.97
CA GLU A 169 14.47 -2.53 -17.70
C GLU A 169 13.32 -3.22 -16.95
N ASP A 170 12.57 -2.48 -16.13
CA ASP A 170 11.37 -2.94 -15.42
C ASP A 170 10.07 -2.69 -16.19
N GLN A 171 10.14 -1.95 -17.30
CA GLN A 171 9.00 -1.74 -18.20
C GLN A 171 8.73 -3.02 -19.00
N LEU A 172 7.62 -3.69 -18.68
CA LEU A 172 7.10 -4.82 -19.47
C LEU A 172 6.80 -4.36 -20.91
N ARG A 173 7.71 -4.65 -21.85
CA ARG A 173 7.44 -4.54 -23.28
C ARG A 173 6.54 -5.70 -23.70
N LEU A 174 5.23 -5.43 -23.81
CA LEU A 174 4.33 -6.31 -24.55
C LEU A 174 4.76 -6.32 -26.02
N LYS A 175 5.11 -7.51 -26.53
CA LYS A 175 5.27 -7.75 -27.97
C LYS A 175 3.91 -7.89 -28.63
#